data_AF-A0A618E3F3-F1
#
_entry.id   AF-A0A618E3F3-F1
#
_cell.length_a   1.000
_cell.length_b   1.000
_cell.length_c   1.000
_cell.angle_alpha   90.00
_cell.angle_beta   90.00
_cell.angle_gamma   90.00
#
_symmetry.space_group_name_H-M   'P 1'
#
loop_
_entity.id
_entity.type
_entity.pdbx_description
1 polymer ?
#
loop_
_entity_poly.entity_id
_entity_poly.type
_entity_poly.pdbx_seq_one_letter_code
_entity_poly.pdbx_strand_id
1 'polypeptide(L)'
;MNMNQTTSPALSQVETAIRVPAGNFAKYNYYSVFDIVRQTRKQFINANMSWPGSRGGKAWDLAMGQAQYIRCMFRENQLTRRVRGTLQQTL
;
A
#
# COMPACT_ATOMS: atom_id res chain seq x y z
N MET A 1 1.20 11.57 -20.06
CA MET A 1 0.61 10.89 -18.90
C MET A 1 0.22 9.49 -19.34
N ASN A 2 0.80 8.44 -18.75
CA ASN A 2 0.62 7.06 -19.24
C ASN A 2 -0.59 6.42 -18.53
N MET A 3 -1.68 6.17 -19.28
CA MET A 3 -3.00 5.74 -18.76
C MET A 3 -3.09 4.25 -18.33
N ASN A 4 -1.96 3.52 -18.22
CA ASN A 4 -1.96 2.07 -17.99
C ASN A 4 -1.50 1.63 -16.57
N GLN A 5 -1.42 2.54 -15.59
CA GLN A 5 -1.16 2.16 -14.20
C GLN A 5 -2.47 2.03 -13.42
N THR A 6 -3.24 0.97 -13.70
CA THR A 6 -4.47 0.66 -12.95
C THR A 6 -4.19 0.17 -11.53
N THR A 7 -2.92 -0.03 -11.17
CA THR A 7 -2.45 -0.48 -9.85
C THR A 7 -1.40 0.46 -9.27
N SER A 8 -1.53 0.77 -7.98
CA SER A 8 -0.56 1.58 -7.24
C SER A 8 0.87 1.02 -7.36
N PRO A 9 1.92 1.85 -7.51
CA PRO A 9 3.31 1.39 -7.53
C PRO A 9 3.69 0.55 -6.31
N ALA A 10 3.18 0.90 -5.13
CA ALA A 10 3.42 0.14 -3.90
C ALA A 10 2.79 -1.26 -3.96
N LEU A 11 1.63 -1.39 -4.61
CA LEU A 11 0.97 -2.68 -4.81
C LEU A 11 1.75 -3.56 -5.80
N SER A 12 2.30 -2.95 -6.85
CA SER A 12 3.18 -3.65 -7.82
C SER A 12 4.46 -4.18 -7.16
N GLN A 13 5.00 -3.47 -6.16
CA GLN A 13 6.13 -3.96 -5.36
C GLN A 13 5.75 -5.18 -4.52
N VAL A 14 4.55 -5.19 -3.91
CA VAL A 14 4.03 -6.35 -3.17
C VAL A 14 3.88 -7.55 -4.11
N GLU A 15 3.32 -7.35 -5.30
CA GLU A 15 3.19 -8.38 -6.34
C GLU A 15 4.52 -9.03 -6.71
N THR A 16 5.52 -8.18 -6.97
CA THR A 16 6.88 -8.61 -7.31
C THR A 16 7.50 -9.42 -6.16
N ALA A 17 7.35 -8.95 -4.91
CA ALA A 17 7.95 -9.57 -3.74
C ALA A 17 7.33 -10.93 -3.35
N ILE A 18 6.08 -11.19 -3.75
CA ILE A 18 5.42 -12.48 -3.58
C ILE A 18 5.44 -13.34 -4.85
N ARG A 19 6.12 -12.87 -5.92
CA ARG A 19 6.26 -13.54 -7.22
C ARG A 19 4.91 -13.91 -7.83
N VAL A 20 3.98 -12.95 -7.86
CA VAL A 20 2.74 -13.06 -8.64
C VAL A 20 2.84 -12.12 -9.85
N PRO A 21 2.11 -12.41 -10.94
CA PRO A 21 2.05 -11.50 -12.09
C PRO A 21 1.57 -10.11 -11.66
N ALA A 22 2.04 -9.08 -12.36
CA ALA A 22 1.59 -7.71 -12.13
C ALA A 22 0.09 -7.59 -12.45
N GLY A 23 -0.63 -6.78 -11.67
CA GLY A 23 -2.06 -6.55 -11.82
C GLY A 23 -2.93 -7.70 -11.32
N ASN A 24 -2.35 -8.68 -10.62
CA ASN A 24 -3.11 -9.78 -10.08
C ASN A 24 -3.96 -9.34 -8.88
N PHE A 25 -3.48 -8.43 -8.03
CA PHE A 25 -4.31 -7.85 -6.96
C PHE A 25 -5.51 -7.08 -7.51
N ALA A 26 -5.37 -6.39 -8.64
CA ALA A 26 -6.49 -5.70 -9.29
C ALA A 26 -7.60 -6.67 -9.73
N LYS A 27 -7.27 -7.91 -10.12
CA LYS A 27 -8.28 -8.95 -10.44
C LYS A 27 -9.15 -9.31 -9.23
N TYR A 28 -8.64 -9.11 -8.02
CA TYR A 28 -9.34 -9.36 -6.76
C TYR A 28 -9.84 -8.05 -6.11
N ASN A 29 -10.02 -6.99 -6.91
CA ASN A 29 -10.50 -5.67 -6.47
C ASN A 29 -9.62 -4.94 -5.46
N TYR A 30 -8.33 -5.28 -5.39
CA TYR A 30 -7.35 -4.52 -4.62
C TYR A 30 -6.61 -3.57 -5.57
N TYR A 31 -6.82 -2.26 -5.40
CA TYR A 31 -6.19 -1.21 -6.24
C TYR A 31 -5.04 -0.51 -5.52
N SER A 32 -5.01 -0.61 -4.19
CA SER A 32 -3.99 -0.03 -3.32
C SER A 32 -3.58 -0.98 -2.20
N VAL A 33 -2.36 -0.79 -1.66
CA VAL A 33 -1.91 -1.45 -0.42
C VAL A 33 -2.85 -1.12 0.76
N PHE A 34 -3.53 0.03 0.71
CA PHE A 34 -4.53 0.42 1.70
C PHE A 34 -5.77 -0.47 1.69
N ASP A 35 -6.17 -0.99 0.54
CA ASP A 35 -7.33 -1.90 0.44
C ASP A 35 -7.04 -3.24 1.11
N ILE A 36 -5.78 -3.70 1.05
CA ILE A 36 -5.31 -4.91 1.72
C ILE A 36 -5.30 -4.73 3.24
N VAL A 37 -4.79 -3.58 3.73
CA VAL A 37 -4.61 -3.36 5.18
C VAL A 37 -5.88 -2.86 5.89
N ARG A 38 -6.96 -2.58 5.17
CA ARG A 38 -8.29 -2.30 5.75
C ARG A 38 -8.85 -3.49 6.51
N GLN A 39 -8.44 -4.69 6.13
CA GLN A 39 -8.81 -5.95 6.77
C GLN A 39 -7.63 -6.52 7.57
N THR A 40 -7.94 -7.29 8.60
CA THR A 40 -6.91 -7.96 9.40
C THR A 40 -6.16 -9.00 8.58
N ARG A 41 -4.94 -9.34 9.00
CA ARG A 41 -4.11 -10.38 8.37
C ARG A 41 -4.87 -11.70 8.19
N LYS A 42 -5.60 -12.14 9.21
CA LYS A 42 -6.40 -13.38 9.17
C LYS A 42 -7.54 -13.29 8.17
N GLN A 43 -8.28 -12.18 8.14
CA GLN A 43 -9.34 -11.95 7.16
C GLN A 43 -8.79 -11.94 5.74
N PHE A 44 -7.62 -11.33 5.53
CA PHE A 44 -6.96 -11.33 4.22
C PHE A 44 -6.55 -12.71 3.76
N ILE A 45 -5.87 -13.47 4.60
CA ILE A 45 -5.48 -14.85 4.26
C ILE A 45 -6.72 -15.68 3.95
N ASN A 46 -7.76 -15.61 4.79
CA ASN A 46 -8.97 -16.41 4.62
C ASN A 46 -9.72 -16.06 3.32
N ALA A 47 -9.85 -14.77 2.99
CA ALA A 47 -10.50 -14.32 1.76
C ALA A 47 -9.70 -14.68 0.49
N ASN A 48 -8.39 -14.88 0.63
CA ASN A 48 -7.43 -15.07 -0.45
C ASN A 48 -6.68 -16.42 -0.29
N MET A 49 -7.38 -17.46 0.18
CA MET A 49 -6.80 -18.80 0.38
C MET A 49 -6.52 -19.52 -0.94
N SER A 50 -7.40 -19.38 -1.93
CA SER A 50 -7.21 -19.92 -3.29
C SER A 50 -6.08 -19.22 -4.04
N TRP A 51 -5.83 -17.95 -3.67
CA TRP A 51 -4.77 -17.12 -4.20
C TRP A 51 -4.58 -15.94 -3.26
N PRO A 52 -3.36 -15.59 -2.79
CA PRO A 52 -2.07 -16.19 -3.08
C PRO A 52 -1.70 -17.37 -2.15
N GLY A 53 -2.66 -17.91 -1.37
CA GLY A 53 -2.47 -19.10 -0.54
C GLY A 53 -1.46 -18.88 0.59
N SER A 54 -0.46 -19.75 0.72
CA SER A 54 0.59 -19.67 1.75
C SER A 54 1.38 -18.36 1.73
N ARG A 55 1.37 -17.65 0.59
CA ARG A 55 2.00 -16.33 0.42
C ARG A 55 1.12 -15.17 0.91
N GLY A 56 -0.14 -15.42 1.27
CA GLY A 56 -1.09 -14.40 1.72
C GLY A 56 -0.65 -13.67 2.97
N GLY A 57 -0.01 -14.38 3.91
CA GLY A 57 0.58 -13.74 5.09
C GLY A 57 1.66 -12.73 4.72
N LYS A 58 2.62 -13.15 3.89
CA LYS A 58 3.70 -12.30 3.41
C LYS A 58 3.18 -11.10 2.60
N ALA A 59 2.17 -11.31 1.77
CA ALA A 59 1.52 -10.25 1.00
C ALA A 59 0.95 -9.16 1.92
N TRP A 60 0.23 -9.56 2.97
CA TRP A 60 -0.34 -8.61 3.93
C TRP A 60 0.75 -7.88 4.73
N ASP A 61 1.78 -8.59 5.20
CA ASP A 61 2.88 -7.99 5.98
C ASP A 61 3.63 -6.93 5.15
N LEU A 62 3.89 -7.21 3.87
CA LEU A 62 4.51 -6.26 2.93
C LEU A 62 3.60 -5.07 2.63
N ALA A 63 2.30 -5.30 2.40
CA ALA A 63 1.33 -4.24 2.18
C ALA A 63 1.24 -3.32 3.40
N MET A 64 1.30 -3.87 4.62
CA MET A 64 1.34 -3.11 5.87
C MET A 64 2.58 -2.25 5.98
N GLY A 65 3.77 -2.81 5.68
CA GLY A 65 5.01 -2.04 5.66
C GLY A 65 4.96 -0.85 4.69
N GLN A 66 4.48 -1.09 3.47
CA GLN A 66 4.32 -0.04 2.44
C GLN A 66 3.28 1.01 2.87
N ALA A 67 2.13 0.59 3.39
CA ALA A 67 1.10 1.50 3.88
C ALA A 67 1.62 2.39 5.02
N GLN A 68 2.42 1.82 5.93
CA GLN A 68 3.01 2.57 7.02
C GLN A 68 4.08 3.55 6.54
N TYR A 69 4.94 3.14 5.61
CA TYR A 69 5.92 4.01 4.98
C TYR A 69 5.25 5.22 4.31
N ILE A 70 4.18 4.99 3.54
CA ILE A 70 3.40 6.06 2.91
C ILE A 70 2.79 6.98 3.98
N ARG A 71 2.20 6.45 5.05
CA ARG A 71 1.64 7.27 6.15
C ARG A 71 2.71 8.15 6.79
N CYS A 72 3.91 7.62 7.05
CA CYS A 72 5.01 8.40 7.62
C CYS A 72 5.42 9.55 6.68
N MET A 73 5.61 9.27 5.38
CA MET A 73 5.92 10.31 4.40
C MET A 73 4.86 11.42 4.36
N PHE A 74 3.57 11.09 4.40
CA PHE A 74 2.51 12.11 4.42
C PHE A 74 2.50 12.90 5.73
N ARG A 75 2.73 12.25 6.87
CA ARG A 75 2.79 12.91 8.18
C ARG A 75 3.97 13.88 8.24
N GLU A 76 5.14 13.46 7.80
CA GLU A 76 6.34 14.32 7.71
C GLU A 76 6.08 15.51 6.79
N ASN A 77 5.52 15.30 5.61
CA ASN A 77 5.18 16.39 4.68
C ASN A 77 4.20 17.40 5.30
N GLN A 78 3.20 16.95 6.05
CA GLN A 78 2.29 17.85 6.76
C GLN A 78 2.99 18.61 7.89
N LEU A 79 3.84 17.96 8.67
CA LEU A 79 4.62 18.59 9.73
C LEU A 79 5.58 19.64 9.16
N THR A 80 6.35 19.30 8.14
CA THR A 80 7.26 20.23 7.46
C THR A 80 6.50 21.41 6.86
N ARG A 81 5.32 21.18 6.26
CA ARG A 81 4.46 22.25 5.72
C ARG A 81 3.93 23.15 6.85
N ARG A 82 3.51 22.59 7.99
CA ARG A 82 3.07 23.36 9.15
C ARG A 82 4.19 24.20 9.74
N VAL A 83 5.38 23.62 9.94
CA VAL A 83 6.57 24.33 10.45
C VAL A 83 6.96 25.48 9.51
N ARG A 84 6.97 25.24 8.20
CA ARG A 84 7.24 26.30 7.22
C ARG A 84 6.21 27.43 7.29
N GLY A 85 4.92 27.09 7.39
CA GLY A 85 3.85 28.08 7.54
C GLY A 85 3.99 28.91 8.81
N THR A 86 4.33 28.29 9.95
CA THR A 86 4.55 29.01 11.21
C THR A 86 5.79 29.91 11.14
N LEU A 87 6.88 29.47 10.52
CA LEU A 87 8.09 30.30 10.40
C LEU A 87 7.90 31.50 9.46
N GLN A 88 7.03 31.38 8.46
CA GLN A 88 6.71 32.49 7.54
C GLN A 88 5.72 33.50 8.12
N GLN A 89 4.93 33.14 9.14
CA GLN A 89 4.00 34.05 9.81
C GLN A 89 4.66 34.88 10.93
N THR A 90 5.84 34.47 11.40
CA THR A 90 6.58 35.13 12.49
C THR A 90 7.65 36.10 11.98
N LEU A 91 7.74 36.33 10.68
CA LEU A 91 8.62 37.32 10.02
C LEU A 91 7.77 38.43 9.40
#